data_AF-A0A1G5HCB7-F1
#
_entry.id   AF-A0A1G5HCB7-F1
#
_cell.length_a   1.000
_cell.length_b   1.000
_cell.length_c   1.000
_cell.angle_alpha   90.00
_cell.angle_beta   90.00
_cell.angle_gamma   90.00
#
_symmetry.space_group_name_H-M   'P 1'
#
loop_
_entity.id
_entity.type
_entity.pdbx_description
1 polymer ?
#
loop_
_entity_poly.entity_id
_entity_poly.type
_entity_poly.pdbx_seq_one_letter_code
_entity_poly.pdbx_strand_id
1 'polypeptide(L)'
;MLEVVDEAMSRPFEWGACDCVSAACDAFARLWRVDPLAPWRGYAGRAEALRIIRSLGSFDALAAEMARQAGLTEGHAPGGLALSIGQHRSMLICIQPGIWAGKTRDGFGITRQAGRGWHL
;
A
#
# COMPACT_ATOMS: atom_id res chain seq x y z
N MET A 1 12.51 -7.68 -7.32
CA MET A 1 11.29 -6.88 -7.01
C MET A 1 10.05 -7.75 -7.00
N LEU A 2 9.75 -8.50 -8.07
CA LEU A 2 8.58 -9.38 -8.12
C LEU A 2 8.57 -10.42 -6.98
N GLU A 3 9.71 -11.03 -6.65
CA GLU A 3 9.83 -11.97 -5.51
C GLU A 3 9.42 -11.32 -4.18
N VAL A 4 9.92 -10.11 -3.88
CA VAL A 4 9.56 -9.39 -2.65
C VAL A 4 8.05 -9.09 -2.58
N VAL A 5 7.45 -8.77 -3.73
CA VAL A 5 6.01 -8.53 -3.84
C VAL A 5 5.23 -9.83 -3.64
N ASP A 6 5.65 -10.93 -4.26
CA ASP A 6 5.04 -12.24 -4.11
C ASP A 6 5.06 -12.68 -2.63
N GLU A 7 6.22 -12.66 -1.99
CA GLU A 7 6.35 -13.04 -0.58
C GLU A 7 5.53 -12.17 0.39
N ALA A 8 5.35 -10.89 0.07
CA ALA A 8 4.58 -9.96 0.91
C ALA A 8 3.06 -10.07 0.68
N MET A 9 2.63 -10.37 -0.55
CA MET A 9 1.24 -10.18 -0.97
C MET A 9 0.49 -11.46 -1.36
N SER A 10 1.17 -12.60 -1.57
CA SER A 10 0.55 -13.86 -2.04
C SER A 10 -0.22 -14.63 -0.97
N ARG A 11 -0.07 -14.28 0.31
CA ARG A 11 -0.91 -14.85 1.39
C ARG A 11 -2.36 -14.33 1.29
N PRO A 12 -3.37 -15.03 1.84
CA PRO A 12 -4.75 -14.52 1.89
C PRO A 12 -4.89 -13.18 2.62
N PHE A 13 -5.99 -12.48 2.34
CA PHE A 13 -6.31 -11.22 2.98
C PHE A 13 -6.50 -11.39 4.50
N GLU A 14 -5.81 -10.54 5.27
CA GLU A 14 -5.91 -10.49 6.72
C GLU A 14 -5.76 -9.04 7.19
N TRP A 15 -6.75 -8.54 7.93
CA TRP A 15 -6.72 -7.17 8.45
C TRP A 15 -5.52 -6.95 9.37
N GLY A 16 -4.76 -5.89 9.13
CA GLY A 16 -3.60 -5.49 9.94
C GLY A 16 -2.31 -6.22 9.61
N ALA A 17 -2.40 -7.32 8.85
CA ALA A 17 -1.25 -8.16 8.51
C ALA A 17 -1.02 -8.24 6.99
N CYS A 18 -2.04 -8.52 6.19
CA CYS A 18 -1.95 -8.56 4.73
C CYS A 18 -3.24 -8.09 4.08
N ASP A 19 -3.45 -6.79 4.07
CA ASP A 19 -4.67 -6.18 3.55
C ASP A 19 -4.38 -5.14 2.47
N CYS A 20 -5.40 -4.32 2.17
CA CYS A 20 -5.35 -3.29 1.15
C CYS A 20 -4.35 -2.17 1.45
N VAL A 21 -3.71 -2.12 2.62
CA VAL A 21 -2.63 -1.15 2.91
C VAL A 21 -1.36 -1.89 3.29
N SER A 22 -1.44 -2.81 4.25
CA SER A 22 -0.26 -3.42 4.86
C SER A 22 0.59 -4.21 3.87
N ALA A 23 -0.02 -4.91 2.92
CA ALA A 23 0.70 -5.80 2.01
C ALA A 23 1.68 -5.06 1.09
N ALA A 24 1.27 -3.92 0.52
CA ALA A 24 2.14 -3.09 -0.31
C ALA A 24 3.18 -2.34 0.55
N CYS A 25 2.81 -1.88 1.74
CA CYS A 25 3.75 -1.26 2.69
C CYS A 25 4.81 -2.25 3.18
N ASP A 26 4.47 -3.53 3.39
CA ASP A 26 5.41 -4.58 3.76
C ASP A 26 6.39 -4.87 2.62
N ALA A 27 5.91 -4.94 1.38
CA ALA A 27 6.77 -5.07 0.20
C ALA A 27 7.73 -3.88 0.09
N PHE A 28 7.22 -2.66 0.29
CA PHE A 28 8.01 -1.43 0.29
C PHE A 28 9.08 -1.45 1.41
N ALA A 29 8.70 -1.84 2.63
CA ALA A 29 9.62 -1.94 3.76
C ALA A 29 10.72 -2.99 3.56
N ARG A 30 10.42 -4.08 2.86
CA ARG A 30 11.44 -5.08 2.48
C ARG A 30 12.44 -4.53 1.45
N LEU A 31 11.96 -3.75 0.48
CA LEU A 31 12.81 -3.14 -0.55
C LEU A 31 13.69 -2.03 0.03
N TRP A 32 13.12 -1.18 0.88
CA TRP A 32 13.72 0.11 1.23
C TRP A 32 14.06 0.29 2.71
N ARG A 33 13.68 -0.68 3.55
CA ARG A 33 13.85 -0.61 5.02
C ARG A 33 13.11 0.57 5.68
N VAL A 34 12.09 1.10 5.01
CA VAL A 34 11.21 2.16 5.49
C VAL A 34 9.78 1.62 5.50
N ASP A 35 9.07 1.77 6.61
CA ASP A 35 7.68 1.32 6.74
C ASP A 35 6.73 2.52 6.88
N PRO A 36 6.07 2.95 5.79
CA PRO A 36 5.15 4.08 5.84
C PRO A 36 3.92 3.84 6.73
N LEU A 37 3.58 2.58 7.02
CA LEU A 37 2.41 2.23 7.84
C LEU A 37 2.74 2.16 9.33
N ALA A 38 4.02 2.24 9.74
CA ALA A 38 4.47 2.03 11.12
C ALA A 38 3.63 2.77 12.19
N PRO A 39 3.25 4.06 12.02
CA PRO A 39 2.46 4.79 13.01
C PRO A 39 1.03 4.24 13.23
N TRP A 40 0.49 3.49 12.28
CA TRP A 40 -0.87 2.98 12.31
C TRP A 40 -0.95 1.45 12.40
N ARG A 41 0.19 0.76 12.57
CA ARG A 41 0.16 -0.70 12.77
C ARG A 41 -0.54 -1.07 14.08
N GLY A 42 -1.06 -2.30 14.11
CA GLY A 42 -1.71 -2.88 15.29
C GLY A 42 -3.24 -2.85 15.27
N TYR A 43 -3.88 -2.36 14.20
CA TYR A 43 -5.32 -2.54 14.02
C TYR A 43 -5.66 -4.00 13.70
N ALA A 44 -6.77 -4.49 14.26
CA ALA A 44 -7.21 -5.88 14.17
C ALA A 44 -8.62 -5.99 13.56
N GLY A 45 -8.86 -5.30 12.44
CA GLY A 45 -10.11 -5.45 11.69
C GLY A 45 -10.56 -4.24 10.90
N ARG A 46 -11.61 -4.46 10.10
CA ARG A 46 -12.22 -3.44 9.24
C ARG A 46 -12.67 -2.20 10.01
N ALA A 47 -13.30 -2.37 11.18
CA ALA A 47 -13.85 -1.26 11.94
C ALA A 47 -12.76 -0.30 12.42
N GLU A 48 -11.62 -0.85 12.83
CA GLU A 48 -10.47 -0.08 13.30
C GLU A 48 -9.73 0.59 12.16
N ALA A 49 -9.51 -0.12 11.05
CA ALA A 49 -8.97 0.46 9.82
C ALA A 49 -9.81 1.65 9.34
N LEU A 50 -11.14 1.51 9.33
CA LEU A 50 -12.05 2.60 8.98
C LEU A 50 -12.00 3.76 9.97
N ARG A 51 -11.78 3.51 11.27
CA ARG A 51 -11.62 4.56 12.27
C ARG A 51 -10.37 5.39 12.00
N ILE A 52 -9.25 4.73 11.69
CA ILE A 52 -7.98 5.38 11.31
C ILE A 52 -8.20 6.23 10.07
N ILE A 53 -8.74 5.65 9.00
CA ILE A 53 -9.03 6.34 7.74
C ILE A 53 -9.91 7.58 7.98
N ARG A 54 -10.96 7.46 8.79
CA ARG A 54 -11.86 8.57 9.12
C ARG A 54 -11.18 9.65 9.95
N SER A 55 -10.30 9.30 10.90
CA SER A 55 -9.56 10.29 11.69
C SER A 55 -8.62 11.15 10.84
N LEU A 56 -8.18 10.64 9.68
CA LEU A 56 -7.39 11.38 8.70
C LEU A 56 -8.24 11.99 7.57
N GLY A 57 -9.57 11.80 7.62
CA GLY A 57 -10.53 12.33 6.66
C GLY A 57 -10.82 11.39 5.48
N SER A 58 -9.81 10.74 4.90
CA SER A 58 -10.01 9.82 3.77
C SER A 58 -8.86 8.82 3.60
N PHE A 59 -9.04 7.82 2.74
CA PHE A 59 -7.98 6.85 2.41
C PHE A 59 -6.84 7.54 1.65
N ASP A 60 -7.17 8.46 0.74
CA ASP A 60 -6.20 9.28 0.02
C ASP A 60 -5.38 10.17 0.98
N ALA A 61 -6.01 10.71 2.02
CA ALA A 61 -5.33 11.47 3.06
C ALA A 61 -4.42 10.59 3.94
N LEU A 62 -4.85 9.37 4.29
CA LEU A 62 -3.99 8.38 4.93
C LEU A 62 -2.75 8.07 4.07
N ALA A 63 -2.92 7.84 2.78
CA ALA A 63 -1.79 7.56 1.88
C ALA A 63 -0.81 8.75 1.78
N ALA A 64 -1.33 9.96 1.66
CA ALA A 64 -0.50 11.17 1.64
C ALA A 64 0.25 11.38 2.96
N GLU A 65 -0.38 11.12 4.10
CA GLU A 65 0.24 11.26 5.42
C GLU A 65 1.29 10.16 5.68
N MET A 66 1.03 8.91 5.25
CA MET A 66 2.05 7.85 5.24
C MET A 66 3.28 8.26 4.43
N ALA A 67 3.08 8.75 3.21
CA ALA A 67 4.16 9.19 2.34
C ALA A 67 4.95 10.36 2.97
N ARG A 68 4.25 11.34 3.54
CA ARG A 68 4.88 12.50 4.21
C ARG A 68 5.73 12.08 5.41
N GLN A 69 5.22 11.20 6.28
CA GLN A 69 5.93 10.71 7.46
C GLN A 69 7.15 9.85 7.08
N ALA A 70 7.05 9.09 5.99
CA ALA A 70 8.16 8.30 5.45
C ALA A 70 9.16 9.10 4.60
N GLY A 71 8.94 10.42 4.42
CA GLY A 71 9.83 11.28 3.62
C GLY A 71 9.81 10.98 2.12
N LEU A 72 8.69 10.45 1.59
CA LEU A 72 8.57 10.09 0.18
C LEU A 72 8.25 11.31 -0.69
N THR A 73 8.76 11.29 -1.92
CA THR A 73 8.47 12.30 -2.95
C THR A 73 7.29 11.86 -3.81
N GLU A 74 6.45 12.80 -4.22
CA GLU A 74 5.37 12.53 -5.17
C GLU A 74 5.89 12.13 -6.54
N GLY A 75 5.36 11.05 -7.09
CA GLY A 75 5.75 10.53 -8.39
C GLY A 75 5.54 9.03 -8.50
N HIS A 76 5.74 8.50 -9.70
CA HIS A 76 5.69 7.06 -9.96
C HIS A 76 7.10 6.57 -10.33
N ALA A 77 7.59 5.57 -9.58
CA ALA A 77 8.85 4.90 -9.87
C ALA A 77 8.76 3.41 -9.46
N PRO A 78 9.54 2.50 -10.08
CA PRO A 78 9.65 1.12 -9.61
C PRO A 78 10.01 1.05 -8.11
N GLY A 79 9.30 0.20 -7.37
CA GLY A 79 9.40 0.11 -5.92
C GLY A 79 8.67 1.22 -5.16
N GLY A 80 8.05 2.19 -5.84
CA GLY A 80 7.19 3.21 -5.24
C GLY A 80 5.78 2.70 -4.95
N LEU A 81 5.05 3.45 -4.13
CA LEU A 81 3.66 3.19 -3.74
C LEU A 81 2.68 4.03 -4.55
N ALA A 82 1.45 3.54 -4.74
CA ALA A 82 0.38 4.35 -5.33
C ALA A 82 -1.01 3.91 -4.90
N LEU A 83 -2.00 4.79 -5.09
CA LEU A 83 -3.41 4.50 -4.89
C LEU A 83 -4.01 3.73 -6.07
N SER A 84 -4.87 2.76 -5.79
CA SER A 84 -5.73 2.18 -6.81
C SER A 84 -6.81 3.16 -7.29
N ILE A 85 -7.13 3.08 -8.58
CA ILE A 85 -8.24 3.80 -9.19
C ILE A 85 -9.52 2.95 -9.06
N GLY A 86 -10.68 3.60 -8.87
CA GLY A 86 -11.99 2.94 -8.78
C GLY A 86 -12.73 3.17 -7.46
N GLN A 87 -13.77 2.39 -7.17
CA GLN A 87 -14.57 2.55 -5.94
C GLN A 87 -13.88 1.94 -4.71
N HIS A 88 -13.08 0.89 -4.90
CA HIS A 88 -12.34 0.24 -3.83
C HIS A 88 -10.89 0.73 -3.84
N ARG A 89 -10.51 1.43 -2.78
CA ARG A 89 -9.16 1.97 -2.58
C ARG A 89 -8.25 0.91 -1.95
N SER A 90 -7.03 0.83 -2.47
CA SER A 90 -5.96 -0.05 -2.03
C SER A 90 -4.62 0.62 -2.31
N MET A 91 -3.61 0.25 -1.53
CA MET A 91 -2.21 0.51 -1.83
C MET A 91 -1.68 -0.48 -2.85
N LEU A 92 -0.99 0.10 -3.82
CA LEU A 92 -0.28 -0.56 -4.88
C LEU A 92 1.22 -0.38 -4.67
N ILE A 93 2.00 -1.34 -5.18
CA ILE A 93 3.44 -1.20 -5.33
C ILE A 93 3.83 -1.34 -6.81
N CYS A 94 4.68 -0.44 -7.28
CA CYS A 94 5.17 -0.44 -8.66
C CYS A 94 6.20 -1.55 -8.83
N ILE A 95 5.92 -2.55 -9.68
CA ILE A 95 6.86 -3.65 -9.95
C ILE A 95 7.79 -3.27 -11.11
N GLN A 96 7.25 -2.56 -12.10
CA GLN A 96 7.94 -2.06 -13.30
C GLN A 96 7.24 -0.78 -13.75
N PRO A 97 7.86 0.07 -14.60
CA PRO A 97 7.21 1.28 -15.10
C PRO A 97 5.81 1.00 -15.67
N GLY A 98 4.79 1.58 -15.02
CA GLY A 98 3.38 1.41 -15.40
C GLY A 98 2.73 0.08 -15.00
N ILE A 99 3.42 -0.81 -14.29
CA ILE A 99 2.90 -2.10 -13.81
C ILE A 99 2.87 -2.13 -12.29
N TRP A 100 1.68 -2.35 -11.74
CA TRP A 100 1.41 -2.23 -10.31
C TRP A 100 0.80 -3.51 -9.75
N ALA A 101 1.21 -3.91 -8.56
CA ALA A 101 0.56 -4.96 -7.78
C ALA A 101 -0.29 -4.37 -6.66
N GLY A 102 -1.50 -4.88 -6.50
CA GLY A 102 -2.41 -4.53 -5.42
C GLY A 102 -3.03 -5.75 -4.77
N LYS A 103 -3.39 -5.64 -3.48
CA LYS A 103 -3.95 -6.76 -2.73
C LYS A 103 -5.31 -7.21 -3.28
N THR A 104 -5.52 -8.53 -3.37
CA THR A 104 -6.82 -9.18 -3.59
C THR A 104 -7.14 -10.11 -2.41
N ARG A 105 -8.31 -10.75 -2.43
CA ARG A 105 -8.73 -11.66 -1.35
C ARG A 105 -7.75 -12.81 -1.13
N ASP A 106 -7.26 -13.41 -2.21
CA ASP A 106 -6.51 -14.66 -2.16
C ASP A 106 -5.02 -14.48 -2.54
N GLY A 107 -4.58 -13.25 -2.80
CA GLY A 107 -3.21 -12.94 -3.21
C GLY A 107 -3.06 -11.49 -3.65
N PHE A 108 -2.44 -11.25 -4.80
CA PHE A 108 -2.38 -9.93 -5.43
C PHE A 108 -2.79 -9.99 -6.90
N GLY A 109 -3.18 -8.84 -7.44
CA GLY A 109 -3.52 -8.65 -8.84
C GLY A 109 -2.62 -7.60 -9.47
N ILE A 110 -2.43 -7.71 -10.78
CA ILE A 110 -1.66 -6.74 -11.58
C ILE A 110 -2.60 -5.76 -12.27
N THR A 111 -2.24 -4.48 -12.26
CA THR A 111 -2.92 -3.42 -13.00
C THR A 111 -1.92 -2.52 -13.72
N ARG A 112 -2.38 -1.89 -14.81
CA ARG A 112 -1.63 -0.86 -15.56
C ARG A 112 -2.02 0.57 -15.19
N GLN A 113 -2.91 0.71 -14.20
CA GLN A 113 -3.48 1.97 -13.80
C GLN A 113 -3.22 2.20 -12.31
N ALA A 114 -2.72 3.38 -11.99
CA ALA A 114 -2.51 3.85 -10.63
C ALA A 114 -2.88 5.34 -10.55
N GLY A 115 -3.42 5.74 -9.42
CA GLY A 115 -3.71 7.13 -9.08
C GLY A 115 -2.46 7.84 -8.58
N ARG A 116 -2.61 8.72 -7.60
CA ARG A 116 -1.47 9.40 -6.96
C ARG A 116 -0.50 8.38 -6.36
N GLY A 117 0.79 8.65 -6.48
CA GLY A 117 1.86 7.77 -5.99
C GLY A 117 3.06 8.53 -5.46
N TRP A 118 3.93 7.78 -4.80
CA TRP A 118 5.10 8.28 -4.10
C TRP A 118 6.27 7.29 -4.18
N HIS A 119 7.49 7.79 -4.10
CA HIS A 119 8.70 6.98 -4.08
C HIS A 119 9.80 7.62 -3.21
N LEU A 120 10.86 6.86 -2.91
CA LEU A 120 12.10 7.39 -2.33
C LEU A 120 12.96 8.10 -3.37
#